data_AF-A0A0S8DGJ5-F1
#
_entry.id   AF-A0A0S8DGJ5-F1
#
_cell.length_a   1.000
_cell.length_b   1.000
_cell.length_c   1.000
_cell.angle_alpha   90.00
_cell.angle_beta   90.00
_cell.angle_gamma   90.00
#
_symmetry.space_group_name_H-M   'P 1'
#
loop_
_entity.id
_entity.type
_entity.pdbx_description
1 polymer ?
#
loop_
_entity_poly.entity_id
_entity_poly.type
_entity_poly.pdbx_seq_one_letter_code
_entity_poly.pdbx_strand_id
1 'polypeptide(L)'
;MLKFTGINHLAMVTGDMDSTIRFWRDLLGMRLISGFGEAGFRHYFFEIDQKNTIAFFEWSGAQAVERKLHGQPFEGPIVFDHIAFGMESSEETWKLKDKLESAGFQCSDMIDHGFIHSVYSFDPNGIPIEFCYEVEGHDIHKNPVLHDSEPLASATEGVDSQPGKWPEVVDPTPIAERHVKSGDGSGFFRKREN
;
A
#
# COMPACT_ATOMS: atom_id res chain seq x y z
N MET A 1 -23.11 -10.02 -2.61
CA MET A 1 -22.07 -8.97 -2.54
C MET A 1 -20.72 -9.64 -2.29
N LEU A 2 -19.69 -9.19 -2.98
CA LEU A 2 -18.32 -9.66 -2.73
C LEU A 2 -17.90 -9.27 -1.29
N LYS A 3 -17.04 -10.08 -0.67
CA LYS A 3 -16.50 -9.81 0.65
C LYS A 3 -14.99 -9.69 0.55
N PHE A 4 -14.49 -8.48 0.78
CA PHE A 4 -13.07 -8.21 0.85
C PHE A 4 -12.59 -8.34 2.30
N THR A 5 -11.34 -8.73 2.49
CA THR A 5 -10.73 -8.96 3.81
C THR A 5 -9.60 -7.97 4.12
N GLY A 6 -9.55 -6.83 3.40
CA GLY A 6 -8.44 -5.87 3.41
C GLY A 6 -7.43 -6.11 2.29
N ILE A 7 -6.31 -5.38 2.33
CA ILE A 7 -5.20 -5.51 1.37
C ILE A 7 -4.34 -6.70 1.77
N ASN A 8 -4.44 -7.85 1.08
CA ASN A 8 -3.61 -9.01 1.43
C ASN A 8 -2.10 -8.70 1.29
N HIS A 9 -1.72 -8.13 0.14
CA HIS A 9 -0.38 -7.62 -0.06
C HIS A 9 -0.36 -6.49 -1.08
N LEU A 10 0.64 -5.62 -0.99
CA LEU A 10 0.99 -4.64 -2.02
C LEU A 10 2.36 -5.02 -2.59
N ALA A 11 2.48 -5.17 -3.92
CA ALA A 11 3.75 -5.47 -4.58
C ALA A 11 4.30 -4.24 -5.31
N MET A 12 5.55 -3.90 -5.06
CA MET A 12 6.26 -2.74 -5.59
C MET A 12 7.58 -3.14 -6.25
N VAL A 13 8.28 -2.19 -6.84
CA VAL A 13 9.58 -2.41 -7.50
C VAL A 13 10.66 -1.64 -6.76
N THR A 14 11.85 -2.24 -6.65
CA THR A 14 13.08 -1.60 -6.17
C THR A 14 14.22 -1.81 -7.14
N GLY A 15 15.12 -0.82 -7.23
CA GLY A 15 16.39 -0.97 -7.94
C GLY A 15 17.52 -1.53 -7.06
N ASP A 16 17.33 -1.51 -5.74
CA ASP A 16 18.30 -1.96 -4.74
C ASP A 16 17.57 -2.56 -3.53
N MET A 17 17.47 -3.89 -3.51
CA MET A 17 16.81 -4.64 -2.44
C MET A 17 17.51 -4.49 -1.08
N ASP A 18 18.83 -4.27 -1.06
CA ASP A 18 19.54 -4.06 0.20
C ASP A 18 19.10 -2.74 0.84
N SER A 19 19.02 -1.65 0.06
CA SER A 19 18.50 -0.36 0.54
C SER A 19 17.04 -0.47 1.02
N THR A 20 16.21 -1.21 0.29
CA THR A 20 14.82 -1.51 0.66
C THR A 20 14.75 -2.25 1.99
N ILE A 21 15.58 -3.29 2.20
CA ILE A 21 15.62 -4.00 3.49
C ILE A 21 16.04 -3.08 4.63
N ARG A 22 17.08 -2.25 4.43
CA ARG A 22 17.55 -1.31 5.46
C ARG A 22 16.47 -0.31 5.85
N PHE A 23 15.66 0.14 4.90
CA PHE A 23 14.56 1.04 5.20
C PHE A 23 13.38 0.30 5.86
N TRP A 24 12.77 -0.66 5.16
CA TRP A 24 11.50 -1.25 5.59
C TRP A 24 11.67 -2.15 6.82
N ARG A 25 12.71 -2.98 6.88
CA ARG A 25 12.96 -3.86 8.03
C ARG A 25 13.71 -3.16 9.15
N ASP A 26 14.85 -2.55 8.83
CA ASP A 26 15.75 -2.08 9.89
C ASP A 26 15.33 -0.70 10.44
N LEU A 27 14.87 0.22 9.59
CA LEU A 27 14.40 1.54 10.01
C LEU A 27 12.93 1.52 10.44
N LEU A 28 12.00 0.97 9.65
CA LEU A 28 10.58 0.96 10.03
C LEU A 28 10.19 -0.18 10.97
N GLY A 29 10.99 -1.26 11.03
CA GLY A 29 10.70 -2.42 11.88
C GLY A 29 9.76 -3.46 11.26
N MET A 30 9.39 -3.31 9.98
CA MET A 30 8.52 -4.26 9.29
C MET A 30 9.29 -5.54 8.98
N ARG A 31 8.93 -6.63 9.64
CA ARG A 31 9.71 -7.88 9.57
C ARG A 31 9.74 -8.43 8.14
N LEU A 32 10.92 -8.75 7.62
CA LEU A 32 11.06 -9.55 6.40
C LEU A 32 10.63 -11.00 6.69
N ILE A 33 9.43 -11.40 6.26
CA ILE A 33 8.80 -12.67 6.65
C ILE A 33 8.74 -13.72 5.54
N SER A 34 8.99 -13.32 4.29
CA SER A 34 9.09 -14.25 3.17
C SER A 34 9.96 -13.66 2.06
N GLY A 35 10.56 -14.52 1.24
CA GLY A 35 11.33 -14.08 0.10
C GLY A 35 11.74 -15.20 -0.82
N PHE A 36 11.81 -14.90 -2.11
CA PHE A 36 12.42 -15.75 -3.13
C PHE A 36 13.46 -14.95 -3.88
N GLY A 37 14.58 -15.57 -4.23
CA GLY A 37 15.60 -14.90 -5.02
C GLY A 37 16.54 -15.87 -5.72
N GLU A 38 16.92 -15.50 -6.93
CA GLU A 38 17.95 -16.11 -7.76
C GLU A 38 18.75 -15.02 -8.48
N ALA A 39 19.76 -15.39 -9.25
CA ALA A 39 20.58 -14.40 -9.95
C ALA A 39 19.72 -13.57 -10.92
N GLY A 40 19.59 -12.27 -10.64
CA GLY A 40 18.81 -11.33 -11.46
C GLY A 40 17.33 -11.19 -11.08
N PHE A 41 16.88 -11.86 -10.01
CA PHE A 41 15.49 -11.75 -9.53
C PHE A 41 15.41 -11.88 -8.02
N ARG A 42 14.74 -10.95 -7.35
CA ARG A 42 14.38 -11.05 -5.93
C ARG A 42 12.93 -10.60 -5.75
N HIS A 43 12.19 -11.28 -4.88
CA HIS A 43 10.84 -10.92 -4.49
C HIS A 43 10.63 -11.16 -3.00
N TYR A 44 10.65 -10.09 -2.19
CA TYR A 44 10.71 -10.15 -0.72
C TYR A 44 9.48 -9.47 -0.08
N PHE A 45 8.98 -10.03 1.02
CA PHE A 45 7.76 -9.62 1.71
C PHE A 45 8.05 -9.16 3.14
N PHE A 46 7.59 -7.96 3.47
CA PHE A 46 7.66 -7.33 4.78
C PHE A 46 6.27 -7.32 5.43
N GLU A 47 6.22 -7.63 6.72
CA GLU A 47 4.99 -7.70 7.53
C GLU A 47 4.56 -6.28 7.95
N ILE A 48 3.34 -5.88 7.55
CA ILE A 48 2.69 -4.66 8.03
C ILE A 48 1.91 -4.99 9.31
N ASP A 49 1.08 -6.04 9.24
CA ASP A 49 0.34 -6.61 10.36
C ASP A 49 0.18 -8.14 10.18
N GLN A 50 -0.70 -8.78 10.96
CA GLN A 50 -0.93 -10.22 10.90
C GLN A 50 -1.53 -10.74 9.58
N LYS A 51 -2.03 -9.86 8.70
CA LYS A 51 -2.79 -10.21 7.49
C LYS A 51 -2.31 -9.49 6.23
N ASN A 52 -1.53 -8.43 6.38
CA ASN A 52 -1.15 -7.50 5.33
C ASN A 52 0.37 -7.46 5.21
N THR A 53 0.85 -7.50 3.97
CA THR A 53 2.28 -7.42 3.66
C THR A 53 2.56 -6.40 2.58
N ILE A 54 3.77 -5.87 2.56
CA ILE A 54 4.31 -5.14 1.43
C ILE A 54 5.47 -5.92 0.83
N ALA A 55 5.50 -6.04 -0.48
CA ALA A 55 6.47 -6.85 -1.19
C ALA A 55 7.19 -6.04 -2.25
N PHE A 56 8.42 -6.44 -2.56
CA PHE A 56 9.26 -5.77 -3.55
C PHE A 56 9.85 -6.77 -4.52
N PHE A 57 9.66 -6.52 -5.81
CA PHE A 57 10.46 -7.11 -6.88
C PHE A 57 11.70 -6.26 -7.13
N GLU A 58 12.87 -6.88 -7.19
CA GLU A 58 14.09 -6.21 -7.59
C GLU A 58 14.35 -6.36 -9.09
N TRP A 59 14.51 -5.23 -9.78
CA TRP A 59 14.88 -5.21 -11.19
C TRP A 59 16.07 -4.29 -11.40
N SER A 60 17.18 -4.84 -11.92
CA SER A 60 18.35 -4.04 -12.27
C SER A 60 17.98 -2.99 -13.31
N GLY A 61 18.30 -1.73 -13.02
CA GLY A 61 17.96 -0.59 -13.86
C GLY A 61 16.60 0.06 -13.57
N ALA A 62 15.81 -0.47 -12.63
CA ALA A 62 14.68 0.27 -12.09
C ALA A 62 15.19 1.57 -11.44
N GLN A 63 14.59 2.70 -11.83
CA GLN A 63 14.95 4.01 -11.33
C GLN A 63 13.92 4.48 -10.32
N ALA A 64 14.38 5.27 -9.35
CA ALA A 64 13.49 5.93 -8.41
C ALA A 64 12.48 6.81 -9.15
N VAL A 65 11.26 6.87 -8.64
CA VAL A 65 10.23 7.78 -9.16
C VAL A 65 10.68 9.21 -8.86
N GLU A 66 10.47 10.13 -9.81
CA GLU A 66 10.72 11.55 -9.55
C GLU A 66 9.85 12.01 -8.38
N ARG A 67 10.48 12.63 -7.38
CA ARG A 67 9.77 13.09 -6.19
C ARG A 67 8.79 14.18 -6.58
N LYS A 68 7.52 13.95 -6.30
CA LYS A 68 6.46 14.94 -6.33
C LYS A 68 5.88 15.11 -4.93
N LEU A 69 5.38 16.29 -4.62
CA LEU A 69 4.67 16.52 -3.36
C LEU A 69 3.34 15.75 -3.35
N HIS A 70 3.00 15.20 -2.19
CA HIS A 70 1.77 14.42 -1.95
C HIS A 70 0.53 15.28 -2.21
N GLY A 71 -0.47 14.71 -2.89
CA GLY A 71 -1.74 15.38 -3.20
C GLY A 71 -1.66 16.58 -4.15
N GLN A 72 -0.50 16.87 -4.77
CA GLN A 72 -0.39 17.96 -5.74
C GLN A 72 -0.88 17.57 -7.14
N PRO A 73 -1.31 18.55 -7.96
CA PRO A 73 -1.64 18.33 -9.36
C PRO A 73 -0.51 17.59 -10.10
N PHE A 74 -0.88 16.65 -10.95
CA PHE A 74 0.07 15.81 -11.67
C PHE A 74 -0.36 15.65 -13.13
N GLU A 75 0.61 15.79 -14.03
CA GLU A 75 0.46 15.52 -15.46
C GLU A 75 1.44 14.41 -15.86
N GLY A 76 0.94 13.33 -16.47
CA GLY A 76 1.76 12.22 -16.91
C GLY A 76 1.10 10.85 -16.69
N PRO A 77 1.87 9.75 -16.84
CA PRO A 77 1.37 8.41 -16.56
C PRO A 77 0.94 8.28 -15.10
N ILE A 78 -0.31 7.84 -14.90
CA ILE A 78 -0.87 7.67 -13.55
C ILE A 78 -0.09 6.57 -12.82
N VAL A 79 0.52 6.96 -11.71
CA VAL A 79 1.13 6.09 -10.69
C VAL A 79 0.43 6.35 -9.35
N PHE A 80 0.80 5.63 -8.29
CA PHE A 80 0.32 5.95 -6.95
C PHE A 80 0.69 7.38 -6.56
N ASP A 81 -0.26 8.11 -5.95
CA ASP A 81 0.07 9.39 -5.32
C ASP A 81 0.93 9.17 -4.08
N HIS A 82 0.49 8.28 -3.20
CA HIS A 82 1.20 7.76 -2.03
C HIS A 82 0.53 6.49 -1.52
N ILE A 83 1.18 5.82 -0.56
CA ILE A 83 0.61 4.71 0.21
C ILE A 83 0.51 5.15 1.66
N ALA A 84 -0.68 5.04 2.25
CA ALA A 84 -0.91 5.38 3.65
C ALA A 84 -0.85 4.15 4.56
N PHE A 85 -0.03 4.24 5.61
CA PHE A 85 0.05 3.25 6.69
C PHE A 85 -0.62 3.79 7.95
N GLY A 86 -1.57 3.02 8.46
CA GLY A 86 -2.21 3.29 9.74
C GLY A 86 -1.23 3.10 10.91
N MET A 87 -1.15 4.12 11.76
CA MET A 87 -0.40 4.16 13.00
C MET A 87 -1.37 4.02 14.17
N GLU A 88 -0.93 3.37 15.25
CA GLU A 88 -1.78 3.10 16.42
C GLU A 88 -2.19 4.38 17.16
N SER A 89 -1.33 5.41 17.14
CA SER A 89 -1.59 6.65 17.87
C SER A 89 -0.79 7.84 17.35
N SER A 90 -1.16 9.03 17.85
CA SER A 90 -0.39 10.26 17.69
C SER A 90 1.05 10.11 18.18
N GLU A 91 1.25 9.50 19.35
CA GLU A 91 2.58 9.35 19.95
C GLU A 91 3.50 8.48 19.09
N GLU A 92 3.01 7.34 18.61
CA GLU A 92 3.78 6.45 17.72
C GLU A 92 4.09 7.12 16.37
N THR A 93 3.19 7.97 15.87
CA THR A 93 3.42 8.72 14.63
C THR A 93 4.52 9.77 14.80
N TRP A 94 4.55 10.49 15.94
CA TRP A 94 5.63 11.43 16.25
C TRP A 94 6.98 10.72 16.44
N LYS A 95 7.01 9.59 17.16
CA LYS A 95 8.23 8.77 17.30
C LYS A 95 8.75 8.31 15.94
N LEU A 96 7.84 7.90 15.04
CA LEU A 96 8.21 7.50 13.68
C LEU A 96 8.81 8.66 12.90
N LYS A 97 8.19 9.86 12.95
CA LYS A 97 8.71 11.07 12.30
C LYS A 97 10.13 11.38 12.77
N ASP A 98 10.36 11.44 14.08
CA ASP A 98 11.68 11.71 14.66
C ASP A 98 12.73 10.66 14.25
N LYS A 99 12.30 9.39 14.15
CA LYS A 99 13.15 8.28 13.72
C LYS A 99 13.57 8.41 12.25
N LEU A 100 12.64 8.77 11.37
CA LEU A 100 12.90 9.00 9.95
C LEU A 100 13.85 10.18 9.74
N GLU A 101 13.58 11.32 10.40
CA GLU A 101 14.42 12.53 10.28
C GLU A 101 15.83 12.30 10.82
N SER A 102 15.97 11.59 11.94
CA SER A 102 17.28 11.19 12.49
C SER A 102 18.08 10.28 11.53
N ALA A 103 17.39 9.52 10.68
CA ALA A 103 17.99 8.69 9.64
C ALA A 103 18.21 9.44 8.30
N GLY A 104 17.89 10.73 8.23
CA GLY A 104 18.08 11.57 7.04
C GLY A 104 16.92 11.54 6.04
N PHE A 105 15.77 10.94 6.41
CA PHE A 105 14.56 10.96 5.59
C PHE A 105 13.71 12.16 5.97
N GLN A 106 13.51 13.07 5.02
CA GLN A 106 12.69 14.27 5.24
C GLN A 106 11.24 13.88 5.47
N CYS A 107 10.62 14.50 6.47
CA CYS A 107 9.20 14.39 6.75
C CYS A 107 8.50 15.73 6.57
N SER A 108 7.21 15.71 6.25
CA SER A 108 6.35 16.89 6.37
C SER A 108 6.12 17.24 7.85
N ASP A 109 5.50 18.40 8.07
CA ASP A 109 4.78 18.66 9.32
C ASP A 109 3.63 17.65 9.50
N MET A 110 3.05 17.61 10.70
CA MET A 110 1.81 16.88 10.97
C MET A 110 0.65 17.62 10.32
N ILE A 111 -0.04 16.97 9.38
CA ILE A 111 -1.14 17.56 8.59
C ILE A 111 -2.48 17.01 9.09
N ASP A 112 -3.46 17.90 9.27
CA ASP A 112 -4.81 17.55 9.66
C ASP A 112 -5.71 17.40 8.42
N HIS A 113 -6.26 16.19 8.22
CA HIS A 113 -7.20 15.86 7.16
C HIS A 113 -8.63 15.63 7.68
N GLY A 114 -8.92 16.06 8.90
CA GLY A 114 -10.22 16.00 9.58
C GLY A 114 -10.49 14.65 10.24
N PHE A 115 -10.31 13.54 9.51
CA PHE A 115 -10.56 12.18 10.04
C PHE A 115 -9.27 11.41 10.37
N ILE A 116 -8.14 11.87 9.85
CA ILE A 116 -6.79 11.38 10.16
C ILE A 116 -5.83 12.56 10.30
N HIS A 117 -4.79 12.38 11.10
CA HIS A 117 -3.62 13.24 11.08
C HIS A 117 -2.43 12.47 10.50
N SER A 118 -1.66 13.14 9.64
CA SER A 118 -0.73 12.47 8.74
C SER A 118 0.64 13.13 8.70
N VAL A 119 1.69 12.31 8.53
CA VAL A 119 3.05 12.73 8.18
C VAL A 119 3.47 12.04 6.89
N TYR A 120 4.11 12.78 6.00
CA TYR A 120 4.51 12.33 4.69
C TYR A 120 6.03 12.21 4.55
N SER A 121 6.50 11.16 3.87
CA SER A 121 7.91 10.95 3.55
C SER A 121 8.07 10.14 2.26
N PHE A 122 9.30 9.68 1.98
CA PHE A 122 9.63 8.85 0.82
C PHE A 122 10.54 7.69 1.25
N ASP A 123 10.38 6.54 0.60
CA ASP A 123 11.33 5.44 0.73
C ASP A 123 12.62 5.71 -0.10
N PRO A 124 13.65 4.84 -0.02
CA PRO A 124 14.87 4.97 -0.82
C PRO A 124 14.66 4.94 -2.34
N ASN A 125 13.54 4.38 -2.81
CA ASN A 125 13.15 4.34 -4.22
C ASN A 125 12.30 5.54 -4.65
N GLY A 126 12.11 6.53 -3.77
CA GLY A 126 11.27 7.69 -4.04
C GLY A 126 9.77 7.39 -4.00
N ILE A 127 9.36 6.25 -3.42
CA ILE A 127 7.96 5.90 -3.26
C ILE A 127 7.35 6.82 -2.20
N PRO A 128 6.28 7.59 -2.51
CA PRO A 128 5.67 8.49 -1.55
C PRO A 128 4.88 7.70 -0.50
N ILE A 129 5.13 7.98 0.78
CA ILE A 129 4.51 7.32 1.92
C ILE A 129 3.79 8.34 2.79
N GLU A 130 2.61 7.96 3.26
CA GLU A 130 1.88 8.61 4.34
C GLU A 130 1.87 7.67 5.56
N PHE A 131 2.06 8.24 6.75
CA PHE A 131 1.82 7.59 8.02
C PHE A 131 0.75 8.37 8.77
N CYS A 132 -0.35 7.73 9.12
CA CYS A 132 -1.51 8.44 9.64
C CYS A 132 -2.20 7.67 10.77
N TYR A 133 -2.84 8.39 11.69
CA TYR A 133 -3.68 7.80 12.72
C TYR A 133 -5.05 8.47 12.71
N GLU A 134 -6.07 7.71 13.09
CA GLU A 134 -7.45 8.18 13.11
C GLU A 134 -7.67 9.24 14.21
N VAL A 135 -8.45 10.27 13.86
CA VAL A 135 -8.93 11.28 14.80
C VAL A 135 -10.17 10.74 15.51
N GLU A 136 -10.15 10.72 16.84
CA GLU A 136 -11.27 10.23 17.64
C GLU A 136 -12.58 10.95 17.29
N GLY A 137 -13.66 10.18 17.16
CA GLY A 137 -14.99 10.70 16.82
C GLY A 137 -15.25 10.94 15.32
N HIS A 138 -14.26 10.77 14.45
CA HIS A 138 -14.35 11.06 13.01
C HIS A 138 -14.28 9.80 12.14
N ASP A 139 -15.02 8.75 12.51
CA ASP A 139 -15.06 7.48 11.80
C ASP A 139 -15.86 7.57 10.49
N ILE A 140 -15.15 7.72 9.37
CA ILE A 140 -15.73 7.81 8.02
C ILE A 140 -16.31 6.47 7.51
N HIS A 141 -15.99 5.34 8.15
CA HIS A 141 -16.59 4.06 7.81
C HIS A 141 -18.00 3.94 8.38
N LYS A 142 -18.22 4.46 9.60
CA LYS A 142 -19.55 4.51 10.23
C LYS A 142 -20.39 5.66 9.72
N ASN A 143 -19.78 6.82 9.51
CA ASN A 143 -20.45 8.04 9.06
C ASN A 143 -19.75 8.56 7.79
N PRO A 144 -20.03 7.99 6.61
CA PRO A 144 -19.42 8.47 5.38
C PRO A 144 -19.78 9.93 5.11
N VAL A 145 -18.79 10.71 4.69
CA VAL A 145 -18.95 12.13 4.36
C VAL A 145 -18.44 12.38 2.95
N LEU A 146 -19.25 13.05 2.13
CA LEU A 146 -18.83 13.64 0.86
C LEU A 146 -19.00 15.15 0.96
N HIS A 147 -17.88 15.88 1.10
CA HIS A 147 -17.86 17.34 1.15
C HIS A 147 -17.24 17.90 -0.13
N ASP A 148 -18.06 17.95 -1.18
CA ASP A 148 -17.69 18.42 -2.52
C ASP A 148 -18.66 19.51 -2.95
N SER A 149 -18.15 20.67 -3.37
CA SER A 149 -18.96 21.80 -3.84
C SER A 149 -19.53 21.58 -5.24
N GLU A 150 -18.92 20.70 -6.04
CA GLU A 150 -19.32 20.39 -7.41
C GLU A 150 -19.27 18.87 -7.66
N PRO A 151 -20.06 18.07 -6.90
CA PRO A 151 -19.94 16.63 -6.94
C PRO A 151 -20.27 16.06 -8.30
N LEU A 152 -19.50 15.07 -8.72
CA LEU A 152 -19.83 14.27 -9.89
C LEU A 152 -21.18 13.59 -9.69
N ALA A 153 -21.99 13.50 -10.76
CA ALA A 153 -23.30 12.88 -10.72
C ALA A 153 -23.26 11.47 -10.08
N SER A 154 -22.25 10.66 -10.42
CA SER A 154 -22.07 9.32 -9.85
C SER A 154 -21.79 9.32 -8.34
N ALA A 155 -21.12 10.34 -7.80
CA ALA A 155 -20.84 10.44 -6.36
C ALA A 155 -22.10 10.78 -5.56
N THR A 156 -23.09 11.41 -6.20
CA THR A 156 -24.38 11.74 -5.57
C THR A 156 -25.35 10.56 -5.48
N GLU A 157 -25.02 9.41 -6.07
CA GLU A 157 -25.90 8.23 -6.10
C GLU A 157 -25.93 7.46 -4.77
N GLY A 158 -25.07 7.81 -3.81
CA GLY A 158 -25.00 7.21 -2.47
C GLY A 158 -23.75 6.34 -2.27
N VAL A 159 -23.58 5.85 -1.04
CA VAL A 159 -22.37 5.10 -0.60
C VAL A 159 -22.37 3.64 -1.04
N ASP A 160 -23.56 3.10 -1.33
CA ASP A 160 -23.74 1.69 -1.66
C ASP A 160 -23.60 1.44 -3.17
N SER A 161 -23.35 0.17 -3.51
CA SER A 161 -23.27 -0.27 -4.89
C SER A 161 -24.57 0.04 -5.65
N GLN A 162 -24.45 0.63 -6.84
CA GLN A 162 -25.57 0.96 -7.72
C GLN A 162 -25.79 -0.19 -8.73
N PRO A 163 -26.82 -1.04 -8.57
CA PRO A 163 -27.06 -2.15 -9.49
C PRO A 163 -27.43 -1.67 -10.90
N GLY A 164 -27.15 -2.49 -11.91
CA GLY A 164 -27.49 -2.18 -13.31
C GLY A 164 -26.56 -1.19 -14.03
N LYS A 165 -25.51 -0.66 -13.35
CA LYS A 165 -24.45 0.12 -14.01
C LYS A 165 -23.52 -0.73 -14.87
N TRP A 166 -23.43 -2.03 -14.59
CA TRP A 166 -22.61 -3.00 -15.30
C TRP A 166 -23.45 -4.23 -15.66
N PRO A 167 -23.06 -5.01 -16.70
CA PRO A 167 -23.76 -6.23 -17.07
C PRO A 167 -23.81 -7.25 -15.93
N GLU A 168 -24.96 -7.92 -15.79
CA GLU A 168 -25.09 -9.06 -14.89
C GLU A 168 -24.31 -10.26 -15.43
N VAL A 169 -23.80 -11.11 -14.52
CA VAL A 169 -23.14 -12.36 -14.90
C VAL A 169 -24.20 -13.36 -15.38
N VAL A 170 -24.27 -13.56 -16.70
CA VAL A 170 -25.24 -14.47 -17.33
C VAL A 170 -24.68 -15.87 -17.60
N ASP A 171 -23.36 -16.02 -17.66
CA ASP A 171 -22.67 -17.28 -17.91
C ASP A 171 -21.49 -17.45 -16.92
N PRO A 172 -21.74 -17.94 -15.70
CA PRO A 172 -20.70 -18.06 -14.68
C PRO A 172 -19.78 -19.24 -14.97
N THR A 173 -18.47 -19.10 -14.68
CA THR A 173 -17.48 -20.17 -14.86
C THR A 173 -17.93 -21.47 -14.18
N PRO A 174 -18.16 -22.55 -14.95
CA PRO A 174 -18.55 -23.86 -14.43
C PRO A 174 -17.53 -24.38 -13.43
N ILE A 175 -17.97 -25.10 -12.40
CA ILE A 175 -17.06 -25.65 -11.36
C ILE A 175 -15.94 -26.49 -11.99
N ALA A 176 -16.25 -27.26 -13.03
CA ALA A 176 -15.28 -28.09 -13.74
C ALA A 176 -14.15 -27.29 -14.41
N GLU A 177 -14.36 -26.00 -14.72
CA GLU A 177 -13.41 -25.13 -15.40
C GLU A 177 -12.62 -24.22 -14.44
N ARG A 178 -12.91 -24.29 -13.13
CA ARG A 178 -12.23 -23.48 -12.09
C ARG A 178 -10.86 -24.06 -11.75
N HIS A 179 -9.97 -24.11 -12.73
CA HIS A 179 -8.61 -24.62 -12.57
C HIS A 179 -7.68 -23.54 -12.01
N VAL A 180 -6.93 -23.88 -10.96
CA VAL A 180 -5.86 -23.04 -10.43
C VAL A 180 -4.57 -23.36 -11.18
N LYS A 181 -3.99 -22.35 -11.84
CA LYS A 181 -2.67 -22.46 -12.47
C LYS A 181 -1.58 -22.15 -11.45
N SER A 182 -0.49 -22.92 -11.48
CA SER A 182 0.70 -22.64 -10.68
C SER A 182 1.38 -21.35 -11.16
N GLY A 183 1.64 -20.42 -10.24
CA GLY A 183 2.50 -19.26 -10.47
C GLY A 183 3.87 -19.41 -9.81
N ASP A 184 4.71 -18.38 -9.91
CA ASP A 184 6.09 -18.39 -9.38
C ASP A 184 6.15 -18.68 -7.88
N GLY A 185 5.15 -18.24 -7.11
CA GLY A 185 5.04 -18.53 -5.68
C GLY A 185 4.62 -19.97 -5.32
N SER A 186 4.23 -20.82 -6.28
CA SER A 186 3.77 -22.19 -5.99
C SER A 186 4.86 -23.11 -5.42
N GLY A 187 6.13 -22.69 -5.49
CA GLY A 187 7.27 -23.38 -4.91
C GLY A 187 7.60 -23.02 -3.45
N PHE A 188 7.01 -21.96 -2.88
CA PHE A 188 7.44 -21.34 -1.61
C PHE A 188 7.63 -22.33 -0.44
N PHE A 189 6.77 -23.35 -0.34
CA PHE A 189 6.76 -24.30 0.78
C PHE A 189 7.09 -25.74 0.36
N ARG A 190 7.61 -25.94 -0.86
CA ARG A 190 8.12 -27.27 -1.25
C ARG A 190 9.42 -27.49 -0.47
N LYS A 191 9.42 -28.46 0.46
CA LYS A 191 10.66 -28.89 1.15
C LYS A 191 11.72 -29.19 0.10
N ARG A 192 12.93 -28.64 0.26
CA ARG A 192 14.09 -29.17 -0.46
C ARG A 192 14.27 -30.61 0.04
N GLU A 193 14.06 -31.60 -0.82
CA GLU A 193 14.53 -32.95 -0.56
C GLU A 193 16.07 -32.88 -0.58
N ASN A 194 16.69 -33.28 0.53
CA ASN A 194 18.14 -33.42 0.66
C ASN A 194 18.62 -34.66 -0.09
#